data_AF-A0A251RVY8-F1
#
_entry.id   AF-A0A251RVY8-F1
#
_cell.length_a   1.000
_cell.length_b   1.000
_cell.length_c   1.000
_cell.angle_alpha   90.00
_cell.angle_beta   90.00
_cell.angle_gamma   90.00
#
_symmetry.space_group_name_H-M   'P 1'
#
loop_
_entity.id
_entity.type
_entity.pdbx_description
1 polymer ?
#
loop_
_entity_poly.entity_id
_entity_poly.type
_entity_poly.pdbx_seq_one_letter_code
_entity_poly.pdbx_strand_id
1 'polypeptide(L)' 'MAKQQGKNVGDDMTDLIDFKPTWIRSEIWKQMLDHWNTPKWKAKSLRNKEIRSRATGGKHTLGSQSYVTMKRKAETWA' A
#
# COMPACT_ATOMS: atom_id res chain seq x y z
N MET A 1 -9.84 11.88 1.81
CA MET A 1 -9.42 12.72 2.96
C MET A 1 -8.40 13.79 2.57
N ALA A 2 -7.15 13.51 2.17
CA ALA A 2 -6.21 14.58 1.71
C ALA A 2 -6.33 14.92 0.21
N LYS A 3 -6.33 13.92 -0.69
CA LYS A 3 -6.53 14.13 -2.14
C LYS A 3 -7.89 14.73 -2.50
N GLN A 4 -8.92 14.42 -1.71
CA GLN A 4 -10.27 14.99 -1.88
C GLN A 4 -10.34 16.47 -1.47
N GLN A 5 -9.36 16.96 -0.71
CA GLN A 5 -9.21 18.37 -0.33
C GLN A 5 -8.21 19.11 -1.23
N GLY A 6 -7.86 18.55 -2.40
CA GLY A 6 -7.00 19.22 -3.38
C GLY A 6 -5.53 19.33 -3.01
N LYS A 7 -5.08 18.77 -1.88
CA LYS A 7 -3.64 18.75 -1.55
C LYS A 7 -2.87 17.82 -2.48
N ASN A 8 -1.71 18.25 -2.97
CA ASN A 8 -0.80 17.49 -3.81
C ASN A 8 -0.09 16.39 -3.01
N VAL A 9 -0.82 15.32 -2.71
CA VAL A 9 -0.28 14.14 -2.00
C VAL A 9 0.75 13.44 -2.88
N GLY A 10 2.02 13.81 -2.73
CA GLY A 10 3.14 13.23 -3.46
C GLY A 10 4.43 14.05 -3.42
N ASP A 11 4.32 15.38 -3.43
CA ASP A 11 5.50 16.27 -3.49
C ASP A 11 6.06 16.60 -2.11
N ASP A 12 5.22 17.02 -1.16
CA ASP A 12 5.60 17.20 0.22
C ASP A 12 4.72 16.35 1.14
N MET A 13 5.36 15.48 1.93
CA MET A 13 4.64 14.62 2.88
C MET A 13 4.16 15.39 4.10
N THR A 14 4.71 16.58 4.39
CA THR A 14 4.29 17.39 5.54
C THR A 14 2.84 17.87 5.43
N ASP A 15 2.30 17.97 4.21
CA ASP A 15 0.89 18.30 3.93
C ASP A 15 -0.11 17.34 4.58
N LEU A 16 0.36 16.14 4.96
CA LEU A 16 -0.40 15.08 5.61
C LEU A 16 -0.43 15.19 7.14
N ILE A 17 0.19 16.22 7.74
CA ILE A 17 0.29 16.34 9.20
C ILE A 17 -1.07 16.37 9.89
N ASP A 18 -2.05 17.07 9.30
CA ASP A 18 -3.41 17.19 9.82
C ASP A 18 -4.27 15.94 9.54
N PHE A 19 -3.80 15.05 8.68
CA PHE A 19 -4.50 13.82 8.29
C PHE A 19 -4.03 12.61 9.10
N LYS A 20 -3.54 12.85 10.32
CA LYS A 20 -3.08 11.81 11.23
C LYS A 20 -4.23 10.86 11.60
N PRO A 21 -4.05 9.52 11.49
CA PRO A 21 -5.00 8.57 12.03
C PRO A 21 -5.12 8.65 13.56
N THR A 22 -6.34 8.47 14.10
CA THR A 22 -6.63 8.56 15.55
C THR A 22 -5.78 7.60 16.40
N TRP A 23 -5.45 6.43 15.86
CA TRP A 23 -4.71 5.37 16.55
C TRP A 23 -3.18 5.60 16.59
N ILE A 24 -2.64 6.57 15.83
CA ILE A 24 -1.20 6.87 15.82
C ILE A 24 -0.91 8.06 16.74
N ARG A 25 0.17 7.97 17.53
CA ARG A 25 0.68 9.10 18.31
C ARG A 25 1.27 10.18 17.41
N SER A 26 1.09 11.44 17.78
CA SER A 26 1.49 12.57 16.93
C SER A 26 2.99 12.62 16.66
N GLU A 27 3.83 12.22 17.62
CA GLU A 27 5.28 12.18 17.42
C GLU A 27 5.68 11.13 16.37
N ILE A 28 5.07 9.94 16.44
CA ILE A 28 5.32 8.83 15.51
C ILE A 28 4.86 9.20 14.11
N TRP A 29 3.70 9.86 13.99
CA TRP A 29 3.21 10.33 12.69
C TRP A 29 4.21 11.29 12.01
N LYS A 30 4.72 12.27 12.74
CA LYS A 30 5.73 13.21 12.22
C LYS A 30 6.98 12.48 11.73
N GLN A 31 7.52 11.56 12.52
CA GLN A 31 8.69 10.76 12.13
C GLN A 31 8.44 9.95 10.85
N MET A 32 7.23 9.41 10.67
CA MET A 32 6.85 8.71 9.44
C MET A 32 6.81 9.66 8.23
N LEU A 33 6.22 10.84 8.39
CA LEU A 33 6.20 11.86 7.33
C LEU A 33 7.61 12.27 6.91
N ASP A 34 8.50 12.53 7.88
CA ASP A 34 9.90 12.87 7.61
C ASP A 34 10.61 11.75 6.84
N HIS A 35 10.43 10.49 7.26
CA HIS A 35 11.00 9.33 6.57
C HIS A 35 10.49 9.21 5.13
N TRP A 36 9.17 9.36 4.93
CA TRP A 36 8.55 9.31 3.61
C TRP A 36 8.91 10.49 2.73
N ASN A 37 9.28 11.63 3.31
CA ASN A 37 9.68 12.80 2.55
C ASN A 37 11.08 12.66 1.93
N THR A 38 11.89 11.72 2.42
CA THR A 38 13.25 11.50 1.92
C THR A 38 13.26 11.14 0.42
N PRO A 39 14.22 11.66 -0.37
CA PRO A 39 14.33 11.34 -1.80
C PRO A 39 14.46 9.84 -2.06
N LYS A 40 15.21 9.13 -1.19
CA LYS A 40 15.40 7.68 -1.25
C LYS A 40 14.07 6.93 -1.15
N TRP A 41 13.21 7.32 -0.20
CA TRP A 41 11.92 6.68 -0.04
C TRP A 41 10.98 6.98 -1.21
N LYS A 42 10.92 8.24 -1.66
CA LYS A 42 10.11 8.66 -2.81
C LYS A 42 10.48 7.89 -4.08
N ALA A 43 11.78 7.76 -4.36
CA ALA A 43 12.27 6.97 -5.50
C ALA A 43 11.85 5.49 -5.40
N LYS A 44 11.99 4.86 -4.22
CA LYS A 44 11.55 3.48 -3.99
C LYS A 44 10.03 3.33 -4.16
N SER A 45 9.26 4.28 -3.65
CA SER A 45 7.80 4.29 -3.73
C SER A 45 7.32 4.41 -5.18
N LEU A 46 7.92 5.31 -5.96
CA LEU A 46 7.65 5.48 -7.39
C LEU A 46 7.96 4.19 -8.16
N ARG A 47 9.15 3.62 -7.98
CA ARG A 47 9.53 2.35 -8.60
C ARG A 47 8.55 1.22 -8.28
N ASN A 48 8.14 1.11 -7.02
CA ASN A 48 7.18 0.08 -6.60
C ASN A 48 5.78 0.32 -7.21
N LYS A 49 5.37 1.58 -7.41
CA LYS A 49 4.14 1.92 -8.11
C LYS A 49 4.20 1.49 -9.57
N GLU A 50 5.31 1.75 -10.25
CA GLU A 50 5.53 1.31 -11.64
C GLU A 50 5.52 -0.21 -11.77
N ILE A 51 6.24 -0.92 -10.89
CA ILE A 51 6.25 -2.39 -10.87
C ILE A 51 4.82 -2.93 -10.73
N ARG A 52 4.03 -2.41 -9.79
CA ARG A 52 2.62 -2.81 -9.62
C ARG A 52 1.76 -2.51 -10.84
N SER A 53 1.97 -1.37 -11.51
CA SER A 53 1.21 -1.01 -12.71
C SER A 53 1.51 -1.93 -13.90
N ARG A 54 2.74 -2.47 -13.98
CA ARG A 54 3.19 -3.37 -15.05
C ARG A 54 2.99 -4.85 -14.72
N ALA A 55 2.71 -5.17 -13.46
CA ALA A 55 2.45 -6.54 -13.04
C ALA A 55 1.09 -7.02 -13.59
N THR A 56 1.13 -7.84 -14.64
CA THR A 56 -0.07 -8.47 -15.23
C THR A 56 -0.54 -9.70 -14.43
N GLY A 57 0.26 -10.17 -13.46
CA GLY A 57 -0.02 -11.37 -12.66
C GLY A 57 0.35 -11.17 -11.20
N GLY A 58 -0.40 -11.85 -10.31
CA GLY A 58 -0.29 -11.70 -8.85
C GLY A 58 -1.58 -11.24 -8.17
N LYS A 59 -2.75 -11.66 -8.67
CA LYS A 59 -3.97 -11.59 -7.87
C LYS A 59 -3.77 -12.58 -6.72
N HIS A 60 -3.76 -12.11 -5.48
CA HIS A 60 -3.73 -12.96 -4.29
C HIS A 60 -5.08 -13.71 -4.22
N THR A 61 -5.26 -14.71 -5.10
CA THR A 61 -6.49 -15.50 -5.24
C THR A 61 -6.53 -16.66 -4.27
N LEU A 62 -5.40 -16.95 -3.62
CA LEU A 62 -5.29 -17.99 -2.62
C LEU A 62 -5.21 -17.38 -1.22
N GLY A 63 -6.22 -16.59 -0.85
CA GLY A 63 -6.61 -16.60 0.57
C GLY A 63 -6.88 -18.05 1.02
N SER A 64 -7.09 -18.27 2.32
CA SER A 64 -7.37 -19.59 2.89
C SER A 64 -8.48 -20.32 2.10
N GLN A 65 -8.11 -21.32 1.30
CA GLN A 65 -9.09 -22.14 0.59
C GLN A 65 -9.56 -23.24 1.55
N SER A 66 -10.87 -23.46 1.63
CA SER A 66 -11.40 -24.59 2.39
C SER A 66 -10.87 -25.90 1.80
N TYR A 67 -10.67 -26.91 2.65
CA TYR A 67 -10.24 -28.25 2.23
C TYR A 67 -11.11 -28.82 1.10
N VAL A 68 -12.42 -28.58 1.14
CA VAL A 68 -13.38 -29.03 0.11
C VAL A 68 -13.07 -28.41 -1.25
N THR A 69 -12.74 -27.12 -1.28
CA THR A 69 -12.35 -26.41 -2.50
C THR A 69 -11.05 -26.96 -3.07
N MET A 70 -10.09 -27.30 -2.21
CA MET A 70 -8.80 -27.87 -2.63
C MET A 70 -8.95 -29.32 -3.12
N LYS A 71 -9.77 -30.15 -2.47
CA LYS A 71 -10.04 -31.54 -2.86
C LYS A 71 -10.68 -31.63 -4.25
N ARG A 72 -11.71 -30.81 -4.52
CA ARG A 72 -12.36 -30.76 -5.85
C ARG A 72 -11.40 -30.33 -6.95
N LYS A 73 -10.46 -29.43 -6.66
CA LYS A 73 -9.39 -29.06 -7.60
C LYS A 73 -8.45 -30.24 -7.81
N ALA A 74 -7.98 -30.91 -6.77
CA ALA A 74 -7.12 -32.08 -6.94
C ALA A 74 -7.77 -33.18 -7.79
N GLU A 75 -9.07 -33.43 -7.61
CA GLU A 75 -9.82 -34.44 -8.36
C GLU A 75 -10.11 -34.05 -9.82
N THR A 76 -10.12 -32.75 -10.15
CA THR A 76 -10.34 -32.28 -11.55
C THR A 76 -9.05 -32.15 -12.36
N TRP A 77 -7.90 -32.29 -11.72
CA TRP A 77 -6.57 -32.21 -12.34
C TRP A 77 -5.89 -33.60 -12.41
N ALA A 78 -6.60 -34.65 -11.99
CA ALA A 78 -6.24 -36.05 -12.16
C ALA A 78 -7.01 -36.65 -13.35
#